data_AF-A0A5R8M8U4-F1
#
_entry.id   AF-A0A5R8M8U4-F1
#
_cell.length_a   1.000
_cell.length_b   1.000
_cell.length_c   1.000
_cell.angle_alpha   90.00
_cell.angle_beta   90.00
_cell.angle_gamma   90.00
#
_symmetry.space_group_name_H-M   'P 1'
#
loop_
_entity.id
_entity.type
_entity.pdbx_description
1 polymer ?
#
loop_
_entity_poly.entity_id
_entity_poly.type
_entity_poly.pdbx_seq_one_letter_code
_entity_poly.pdbx_strand_id
1 'polypeptide(L)'
;MPKALSIELISGSLKEGIPVTDAAERLDRSLGLETVFCDALEFDSFWLERLFEAAGIELSFQLSGVHQLFGTLGAERALLLEEIIRKTPAPHRAREDAQRYVAAYCAVTANHHL
;
A
#
# COMPACT_ATOMS: atom_id res chain seq x y z
N MET A 1 12.36 -2.80 -9.81
CA MET A 1 11.89 -1.64 -9.03
C MET A 1 10.46 -1.96 -8.61
N PRO A 2 10.18 -2.27 -7.32
CA PRO A 2 8.80 -2.43 -6.89
C PRO A 2 8.13 -1.07 -7.03
N LYS A 3 7.07 -1.01 -7.85
CA LYS A 3 6.20 0.15 -7.92
C LYS A 3 5.35 0.10 -6.66
N ALA A 4 5.47 1.08 -5.77
CA ALA A 4 4.51 1.23 -4.69
C ALA A 4 3.39 2.14 -5.21
N LEU A 5 2.22 1.55 -5.48
CA LEU A 5 1.04 2.27 -5.95
C LEU A 5 0.23 2.72 -4.73
N SER A 6 0.08 4.04 -4.58
CA SER A 6 -0.74 4.64 -3.55
C SER A 6 -2.22 4.39 -3.84
N ILE A 7 -2.94 3.82 -2.87
CA ILE A 7 -4.39 3.63 -2.94
C ILE A 7 -5.09 4.98 -2.75
N GLU A 8 -5.53 5.62 -3.85
CA GLU A 8 -6.50 6.72 -3.79
C GLU A 8 -7.92 6.17 -3.79
N LEU A 9 -8.35 5.57 -2.67
CA LEU A 9 -9.75 5.11 -2.55
C LEU A 9 -10.68 6.14 -1.93
N ILE A 10 -10.17 7.15 -1.21
CA ILE A 10 -11.04 8.07 -0.48
C ILE A 10 -10.45 9.49 -0.54
N SER A 11 -10.64 10.20 -1.65
CA SER A 11 -10.52 11.67 -1.71
C SER A 11 -11.87 12.37 -1.93
N GLY A 12 -12.97 11.60 -2.05
CA GLY A 12 -14.33 12.11 -2.21
C GLY A 12 -15.00 12.49 -0.89
N SER A 13 -15.85 13.50 -0.93
CA SER A 13 -16.81 13.82 0.13
C SER A 13 -17.67 12.59 0.45
N LEU A 14 -17.89 12.29 1.74
CA LEU A 14 -18.83 11.23 2.20
C LEU A 14 -20.28 11.41 1.68
N LYS A 15 -20.58 12.54 1.02
CA LYS A 15 -21.89 12.85 0.45
C LYS A 15 -22.14 12.23 -0.93
N GLU A 16 -21.10 11.79 -1.63
CA GLU A 16 -21.20 11.16 -2.96
C GLU A 16 -20.27 9.93 -2.99
N GLY A 17 -20.80 8.80 -2.52
CA GLY A 17 -20.15 7.51 -2.72
C GLY A 17 -20.17 7.11 -4.20
N ILE A 18 -19.25 6.24 -4.58
CA ILE A 18 -19.27 5.56 -5.89
C ILE A 18 -19.86 4.16 -5.75
N PRO A 19 -20.38 3.55 -6.82
CA PRO A 19 -20.78 2.15 -6.80
C PRO A 19 -19.64 1.24 -6.31
N VAL A 20 -20.00 0.18 -5.58
CA VAL A 20 -19.02 -0.77 -5.01
C VAL A 20 -18.18 -1.44 -6.08
N THR A 21 -18.78 -1.74 -7.24
CA THR A 21 -18.12 -2.27 -8.43
C THR A 21 -17.08 -1.28 -8.96
N ASP A 22 -17.45 0.00 -9.08
CA ASP A 22 -16.56 1.05 -9.57
C ASP A 22 -15.37 1.26 -8.62
N ALA A 23 -15.61 1.17 -7.31
CA ALA A 23 -14.55 1.23 -6.31
C ALA A 23 -13.57 0.05 -6.42
N ALA A 24 -14.09 -1.17 -6.53
CA ALA A 24 -13.28 -2.38 -6.65
C ALA A 24 -12.46 -2.39 -7.97
N GLU A 25 -13.09 -2.12 -9.11
CA GLU A 25 -12.40 -2.07 -10.41
C GLU A 25 -11.35 -0.96 -10.47
N ARG A 26 -11.67 0.22 -9.92
CA ARG A 26 -10.72 1.34 -9.87
C ARG A 26 -9.53 0.99 -8.99
N LEU A 27 -9.75 0.36 -7.84
CA LEU A 27 -8.67 -0.08 -6.97
C LEU A 27 -7.79 -1.12 -7.68
N ASP A 28 -8.40 -2.18 -8.21
CA ASP A 28 -7.71 -3.30 -8.86
C ASP A 28 -6.84 -2.80 -10.02
N ARG A 29 -7.40 -1.95 -10.89
CA ARG A 29 -6.67 -1.32 -12.00
C ARG A 29 -5.54 -0.40 -11.52
N SER A 30 -5.76 0.32 -10.43
CA SER A 30 -4.76 1.26 -9.89
C SER A 30 -3.59 0.53 -9.23
N LEU A 31 -3.82 -0.67 -8.71
CA LEU A 31 -2.79 -1.47 -8.05
C LEU A 31 -2.04 -2.37 -9.03
N GLY A 32 -2.71 -3.02 -9.98
CA GLY A 32 -2.14 -3.60 -11.23
C GLY A 32 -0.78 -4.33 -11.13
N LEU A 33 -0.46 -4.92 -9.97
CA LEU A 33 0.84 -5.51 -9.64
C LEU A 33 0.63 -6.90 -9.05
N GLU A 34 1.64 -7.76 -9.17
CA GLU A 34 1.60 -9.12 -8.62
C GLU A 34 1.48 -9.12 -7.08
N THR A 35 2.14 -8.19 -6.39
CA THR A 35 2.10 -8.06 -4.93
C THR A 35 1.98 -6.61 -4.50
N VAL A 36 1.03 -6.35 -3.59
CA VAL A 36 0.78 -5.06 -2.95
C VAL A 36 1.15 -5.17 -1.47
N PHE A 37 1.97 -4.24 -0.98
CA PHE A 37 2.38 -4.20 0.42
C PHE A 37 1.56 -3.20 1.22
N CYS A 38 1.19 -3.56 2.45
CA CYS A 38 0.44 -2.72 3.38
C CYS A 38 0.99 -2.84 4.81
N ASP A 39 0.77 -1.83 5.65
CA ASP A 39 1.28 -1.77 7.03
C ASP A 39 0.32 -2.35 8.07
N ALA A 40 -0.90 -2.73 7.66
CA ALA A 40 -1.92 -3.31 8.53
C ALA A 40 -2.62 -4.51 7.87
N LEU A 41 -1.84 -5.54 7.48
CA LEU A 41 -2.30 -6.69 6.68
C LEU A 41 -3.63 -7.31 7.15
N GLU A 42 -3.81 -7.55 8.44
CA GLU A 42 -5.05 -8.13 8.97
C GLU A 42 -6.27 -7.26 8.69
N PHE A 43 -6.12 -5.93 8.81
CA PHE A 43 -7.20 -4.98 8.58
C PHE A 43 -7.46 -4.77 7.09
N ASP A 44 -6.39 -4.59 6.30
CA ASP A 44 -6.51 -4.33 4.87
C ASP A 44 -7.05 -5.54 4.13
N SER A 45 -6.58 -6.76 4.43
CA SER A 45 -7.13 -7.99 3.86
C SER A 45 -8.62 -8.12 4.16
N PHE A 46 -9.02 -7.92 5.42
CA PHE A 46 -10.42 -8.04 5.84
C PHE A 46 -11.33 -7.09 5.03
N TRP A 47 -10.95 -5.83 4.88
CA TRP A 47 -11.78 -4.87 4.15
C TRP A 47 -11.76 -5.06 2.64
N LEU A 48 -10.62 -5.49 2.07
CA LEU A 48 -10.52 -5.78 0.65
C LEU A 48 -11.34 -7.01 0.28
N GLU A 49 -11.29 -8.09 1.05
CA GLU A 49 -12.13 -9.27 0.83
C GLU A 49 -13.61 -8.89 0.75
N ARG A 50 -14.09 -8.05 1.69
CA ARG A 50 -15.49 -7.59 1.68
C ARG A 50 -15.83 -6.69 0.51
N LEU A 51 -14.92 -5.81 0.09
CA LEU A 51 -15.12 -4.93 -1.06
C LEU A 51 -15.30 -5.75 -2.35
N PHE A 52 -14.39 -6.71 -2.57
CA PHE A 52 -14.38 -7.53 -3.78
C PHE A 52 -15.50 -8.58 -3.78
N GLU A 53 -15.83 -9.18 -2.62
CA GLU A 53 -17.01 -10.02 -2.46
C GLU A 53 -18.30 -9.25 -2.80
N ALA A 54 -18.45 -8.03 -2.28
CA ALA A 54 -19.62 -7.19 -2.56
C ALA A 54 -19.71 -6.72 -4.02
N ALA A 55 -18.56 -6.57 -4.69
CA ALA A 55 -18.50 -6.25 -6.11
C ALA A 55 -18.69 -7.47 -7.03
N GLY A 56 -18.56 -8.70 -6.51
CA GLY A 56 -18.58 -9.92 -7.32
C GLY A 56 -17.36 -10.07 -8.24
N ILE A 57 -16.21 -9.54 -7.83
CA ILE A 57 -14.96 -9.52 -8.60
C ILE A 57 -13.88 -10.24 -7.80
N GLU A 58 -12.99 -10.97 -8.47
CA GLU A 58 -11.81 -11.58 -7.83
C GLU A 58 -10.65 -10.57 -7.75
N LEU A 59 -9.89 -10.59 -6.65
CA LEU A 59 -8.67 -9.80 -6.53
C LEU A 59 -7.62 -10.26 -7.55
N SER A 60 -7.09 -9.33 -8.34
CA SER A 60 -6.04 -9.65 -9.33
C SER A 60 -4.62 -9.64 -8.76
N PHE A 61 -4.46 -9.28 -7.49
CA PHE A 61 -3.17 -9.11 -6.82
C PHE A 61 -3.10 -9.82 -5.47
N GLN A 62 -1.89 -10.14 -5.02
CA GLN A 62 -1.64 -10.63 -3.67
C GLN A 62 -1.40 -9.47 -2.71
N LEU A 63 -2.03 -9.50 -1.54
CA LEU A 63 -1.72 -8.55 -0.46
C LEU A 63 -0.69 -9.16 0.50
N SER A 64 0.31 -8.37 0.87
CA SER A 64 1.38 -8.78 1.80
C SER A 64 1.66 -7.69 2.83
N GLY A 65 2.13 -8.10 4.00
CA GLY A 65 2.54 -7.16 5.05
C GLY A 65 3.89 -6.53 4.72
N VAL A 66 4.03 -5.24 5.01
CA VAL A 66 5.26 -4.47 4.72
C VAL A 66 6.49 -5.03 5.42
N HIS A 67 6.34 -5.76 6.52
CA HIS A 67 7.45 -6.46 7.17
C HIS A 67 8.10 -7.56 6.30
N GLN A 68 7.34 -8.16 5.38
CA GLN A 68 7.92 -9.09 4.39
C GLN A 68 8.89 -8.36 3.46
N LEU A 69 8.54 -7.14 3.03
CA LEU A 69 9.45 -6.28 2.27
C LEU A 69 10.72 -5.96 3.08
N PHE A 70 10.60 -5.71 4.38
CA PHE A 70 11.76 -5.41 5.24
C PHE A 70 12.73 -6.60 5.31
N GLY A 71 12.20 -7.82 5.39
CA GLY A 71 12.99 -9.05 5.33
C GLY A 71 13.86 -9.16 4.07
N THR A 72 13.41 -8.61 2.94
CA THR A 72 14.18 -8.61 1.68
C THR A 72 15.31 -7.58 1.63
N LEU A 73 15.31 -6.58 2.52
CA LEU A 73 16.28 -5.48 2.50
C LEU A 73 17.57 -5.78 3.29
N GLY A 74 17.52 -6.79 4.17
CA GLY A 74 18.57 -7.05 5.16
C GLY A 74 18.44 -6.14 6.39
N ALA A 75 18.99 -6.59 7.52
CA ALA A 75 18.73 -6.00 8.84
C ALA A 75 19.07 -4.50 8.94
N GLU A 76 20.22 -4.06 8.42
CA GLU A 76 20.64 -2.66 8.49
C GLU A 76 19.68 -1.72 7.75
N ARG A 77 19.30 -2.08 6.52
CA ARG A 77 18.40 -1.26 5.69
C ARG A 77 16.97 -1.29 6.22
N ALA A 78 16.52 -2.41 6.77
CA ALA A 78 15.23 -2.50 7.44
C ALA A 78 15.16 -1.54 8.63
N LEU A 79 16.19 -1.51 9.48
CA LEU A 79 16.28 -0.58 10.62
C LEU A 79 16.29 0.89 10.18
N LEU A 80 17.05 1.22 9.14
CA LEU A 80 17.08 2.59 8.59
C LEU A 80 15.72 3.01 8.02
N LEU A 81 15.03 2.09 7.33
CA LEU A 81 13.72 2.35 6.76
C LEU A 81 12.69 2.58 7.86
N GLU A 82 12.66 1.74 8.90
CA GLU A 82 11.78 1.91 10.06
C GLU A 82 12.02 3.25 10.76
N GLU A 83 13.30 3.63 10.92
CA GLU A 83 13.66 4.90 11.56
C GLU A 83 13.21 6.11 10.74
N ILE A 84 13.31 6.06 9.41
CA ILE A 84 12.79 7.12 8.53
C ILE A 84 11.28 7.22 8.68
N ILE A 85 10.57 6.09 8.54
CA ILE A 85 9.10 6.00 8.66
C ILE A 85 8.60 6.58 9.97
N ARG A 86 9.30 6.29 11.08
CA ARG A 86 8.99 6.78 12.44
C ARG A 86 9.19 8.29 12.57
N LYS A 87 10.19 8.86 11.88
CA LYS A 87 10.53 10.28 11.93
C LYS A 87 9.71 11.16 10.99
N THR A 88 9.02 10.57 10.02
CA THR A 88 8.25 11.29 9.00
C THR A 88 6.76 11.01 9.12
N PRO A 89 6.04 11.48 10.16
CA PRO A 89 4.62 11.18 10.30
C PRO A 89 3.78 11.74 9.13
N ALA A 90 2.75 10.99 8.74
CA ALA A 90 1.78 11.37 7.72
C ALA A 90 0.40 11.65 8.36
N PRO A 91 -0.50 12.41 7.71
CA PRO A 91 -1.80 12.81 8.26
C PRO A 91 -2.84 11.67 8.40
N HIS A 92 -2.41 10.40 8.42
CA HIS A 92 -3.28 9.21 8.45
C HIS A 92 -4.29 9.17 7.31
N ARG A 93 -3.79 9.36 6.10
CA ARG A 93 -4.54 9.30 4.85
C ARG A 93 -3.83 8.32 3.94
N ALA A 94 -4.59 7.39 3.35
CA ALA A 94 -4.04 6.24 2.62
C ALA A 94 -2.98 6.62 1.58
N ARG A 95 -3.19 7.71 0.83
CA ARG A 95 -2.23 8.17 -0.17
C ARG A 95 -0.93 8.65 0.49
N GLU A 96 -1.04 9.55 1.45
CA GLU A 96 0.08 10.17 2.15
C GLU A 96 0.87 9.12 2.97
N ASP A 97 0.17 8.15 3.57
CA ASP A 97 0.79 7.00 4.23
C ASP A 97 1.56 6.14 3.23
N ALA A 98 0.95 5.75 2.11
CA ALA A 98 1.65 4.99 1.07
C ALA A 98 2.89 5.74 0.55
N GLN A 99 2.76 7.05 0.28
CA GLN A 99 3.88 7.91 -0.18
C GLN A 99 5.03 7.96 0.83
N ARG A 100 4.72 7.99 2.12
CA ARG A 100 5.71 7.92 3.20
C ARG A 100 6.53 6.63 3.16
N TYR A 101 5.88 5.48 2.96
CA TYR A 101 6.58 4.20 2.79
C TYR A 101 7.45 4.17 1.52
N VAL A 102 6.94 4.70 0.39
CA VAL A 102 7.71 4.79 -0.86
C VAL A 102 8.97 5.63 -0.67
N ALA A 103 8.84 6.81 -0.07
CA ALA A 103 9.96 7.71 0.14
C ALA A 103 11.05 7.08 1.03
N ALA A 104 10.66 6.41 2.12
CA ALA A 104 11.58 5.70 2.98
C ALA A 104 12.29 4.55 2.26
N TYR A 105 11.55 3.75 1.48
CA TYR A 105 12.11 2.66 0.68
C TYR A 105 13.12 3.17 -0.36
N CYS A 106 12.79 4.23 -1.08
CA CYS A 106 13.71 4.85 -2.04
C CYS A 106 14.98 5.38 -1.35
N ALA A 107 14.86 5.99 -0.17
CA ALA A 107 16.01 6.51 0.56
C ALA A 107 17.00 5.41 0.97
N VAL A 108 16.54 4.22 1.36
CA VAL A 108 17.41 3.12 1.78
C VAL A 108 17.94 2.28 0.60
N THR A 109 17.31 2.34 -0.56
CA THR A 109 17.72 1.57 -1.75
C THR A 109 18.52 2.38 -2.77
N ALA A 110 18.31 3.69 -2.88
CA ALA A 110 19.05 4.56 -3.81
C ALA A 110 20.53 4.74 -3.41
N ASN A 111 20.89 4.52 -2.15
CA ASN A 111 22.26 4.62 -1.65
C ASN A 111 23.16 3.42 -1.99
N HIS A 112 22.72 2.51 -2.88
CA HIS A 112 23.52 1.39 -3.36
C HIS A 112 23.28 1.15 -4.85
N HIS A 113 24.19 1.65 -5.68
CA HIS A 113 24.49 0.98 -6.94
C HIS A 113 25.31 -0.27 -6.62
N LEU A 114 24.94 -1.40 -7.22
CA LEU A 114 25.69 -2.66 -7.21
C LEU A 114 27.16 -2.44 -7.61
#